data_AF-A0A6G1S535-F1
#
_entry.id   AF-A0A6G1S535-F1
#
_cell.length_a   1.000
_cell.length_b   1.000
_cell.length_c   1.000
_cell.angle_alpha   90.00
_cell.angle_beta   90.00
_cell.angle_gamma   90.00
#
_symmetry.space_group_name_H-M   'P 1'
#
loop_
_entity.id
_entity.type
_entity.pdbx_description
1 polymer ?
#
loop_
_entity_poly.entity_id
_entity_poly.type
_entity_poly.pdbx_seq_one_letter_code
_entity_poly.pdbx_strand_id
1 'polypeptide(L)'
;FDKMSSPDSMNCIRSLTSLISKLNAKQVETIHPKLLSTLCLILGFKRGQDESLSKALVDLWKEFIGKLGNDLKSSLLINICVAIHDLIDDCPREVAGLYSSLLSGKPTKEDQSRFKCLFFIPDKPGFEKIYKFLTPFVHRGYNKESIRELELAINCALPLTKFENRKCHIIAVSHIRELLRSNQHLLTNQMLINLEEPLNEMISRTIESLLGLLSTKECGSVVAE
;
A
#
# COMPACT_ATOMS: atom_id res chain seq x y z
N PHE A 1 17.74 -0.86 21.31
CA PHE A 1 16.41 -0.25 21.47
C PHE A 1 15.46 -1.32 21.99
N ASP A 2 15.58 -1.61 23.29
CA ASP A 2 14.78 -2.64 23.96
C ASP A 2 13.84 -2.00 24.99
N LYS A 3 12.59 -2.43 24.93
CA LYS A 3 11.52 -2.25 25.94
C LYS A 3 10.93 -0.84 26.09
N MET A 4 10.01 -0.45 25.20
CA MET A 4 8.81 0.23 25.68
C MET A 4 7.83 -0.85 26.14
N SER A 5 7.43 -0.78 27.41
CA SER A 5 6.36 -1.62 27.95
C SER A 5 5.03 -1.25 27.26
N SER A 6 4.10 -2.19 27.07
CA SER A 6 2.83 -1.90 26.39
C SER A 6 2.03 -0.74 27.02
N PRO A 7 2.05 -0.49 28.36
CA PRO A 7 1.40 0.67 28.95
C PRO A 7 2.00 2.02 28.54
N ASP A 8 3.34 2.11 28.46
CA ASP A 8 4.02 3.35 28.09
C ASP A 8 3.76 3.69 26.62
N SER A 9 3.79 2.69 25.74
CA SER A 9 3.45 2.83 24.32
C SER A 9 2.01 3.34 24.14
N MET A 10 1.06 2.79 24.90
CA MET A 10 -0.34 3.22 24.87
C MET A 10 -0.53 4.66 25.32
N ASN A 11 0.18 5.10 26.38
CA ASN A 11 0.12 6.47 26.86
C ASN A 11 0.72 7.46 25.84
N CYS A 12 1.80 7.09 25.17
CA CYS A 12 2.39 7.89 24.09
C CYS A 12 1.41 8.05 22.90
N ILE A 13 0.77 6.96 22.46
CA ILE A 13 -0.22 6.98 21.37
C ILE A 13 -1.41 7.87 21.73
N ARG A 14 -1.95 7.74 22.95
CA ARG A 14 -3.07 8.57 23.42
C ARG A 14 -2.70 10.05 23.52
N SER A 15 -1.50 10.34 24.03
CA SER A 15 -0.99 11.71 24.12
C SER A 15 -0.82 12.34 22.75
N LEU A 16 -0.27 11.60 21.77
CA LEU A 16 -0.16 12.06 20.40
C LEU A 16 -1.52 12.25 19.73
N THR A 17 -2.47 11.35 19.97
CA THR A 17 -3.85 11.47 19.47
C THR A 17 -4.49 12.75 20.00
N SER A 18 -4.34 13.02 21.31
CA SER A 18 -4.84 14.26 21.92
C SER A 18 -4.13 15.51 21.39
N LEU A 19 -2.84 15.42 21.08
CA LEU A 19 -2.11 16.53 20.46
C LEU A 19 -2.67 16.84 19.07
N ILE A 20 -2.81 15.83 18.21
CA ILE A 20 -3.34 16.00 16.84
C ILE A 20 -4.77 16.54 16.89
N SER A 21 -5.60 16.08 17.85
CA SER A 21 -6.98 16.55 17.95
C SER A 21 -7.11 18.04 18.29
N LYS A 22 -6.14 18.58 19.03
CA LYS A 22 -6.03 20.02 19.36
C LYS A 22 -5.50 20.88 18.22
N LEU A 23 -4.85 20.29 17.21
CA LEU A 23 -4.41 21.02 16.02
C LEU A 23 -5.60 21.29 15.10
N ASN A 24 -5.60 22.46 14.47
CA ASN A 24 -6.51 22.75 13.37
C ASN A 24 -6.00 22.14 12.05
N ALA A 25 -6.89 22.04 11.05
CA ALA A 25 -6.54 21.43 9.76
C ALA A 25 -5.29 22.06 9.14
N LYS A 26 -5.23 23.39 9.03
CA LYS A 26 -4.09 24.11 8.44
C LYS A 26 -2.75 23.81 9.13
N GLN A 27 -2.76 23.69 10.47
CA GLN A 27 -1.57 23.30 11.22
C GLN A 27 -1.15 21.88 10.87
N VAL A 28 -2.08 20.91 10.87
CA VAL A 28 -1.81 19.53 10.48
C VAL A 28 -1.28 19.45 9.06
N GLU A 29 -1.89 20.15 8.11
CA GLU A 29 -1.44 20.22 6.71
C GLU A 29 -0.04 20.81 6.58
N THR A 30 0.35 21.77 7.44
CA THR A 30 1.70 22.34 7.41
C THR A 30 2.75 21.33 7.90
N ILE A 31 2.43 20.53 8.92
CA ILE A 31 3.37 19.60 9.55
C ILE A 31 3.18 18.14 9.11
N HIS A 32 2.32 17.89 8.12
CA HIS A 32 1.92 16.54 7.71
C HIS A 32 3.09 15.62 7.36
N PRO A 33 4.22 16.06 6.75
CA PRO A 33 5.30 15.13 6.43
C PRO A 33 5.94 14.56 7.70
N LYS A 34 6.11 15.41 8.73
CA LYS A 34 6.68 15.01 10.02
C LYS A 34 5.70 14.14 10.81
N LEU A 35 4.41 14.48 10.79
CA LEU A 35 3.39 13.65 11.43
C LEU A 35 3.31 12.28 10.76
N LEU A 36 3.22 12.22 9.43
CA LEU A 36 3.17 10.96 8.69
C LEU A 36 4.37 10.07 8.99
N SER A 37 5.60 10.61 8.94
CA SER A 37 6.80 9.84 9.30
C SER A 37 6.75 9.35 10.75
N THR A 38 6.28 10.18 11.68
CA THR A 38 6.13 9.78 13.10
C THR A 38 5.11 8.67 13.25
N LEU A 39 3.96 8.76 12.59
CA LEU A 39 2.90 7.74 12.63
C LEU A 39 3.40 6.40 12.05
N CYS A 40 4.12 6.44 10.93
CA CYS A 40 4.74 5.25 10.34
C CYS A 40 5.76 4.60 11.30
N LEU A 41 6.58 5.40 11.99
CA LEU A 41 7.52 4.88 12.99
C LEU A 41 6.79 4.22 14.17
N ILE A 42 5.71 4.84 14.66
CA ILE A 42 4.91 4.30 15.76
C ILE A 42 4.28 2.95 15.37
N LEU A 43 3.77 2.81 14.14
CA LEU A 43 3.31 1.52 13.62
C LEU A 43 4.43 0.47 13.60
N GLY A 44 5.66 0.86 13.24
CA GLY A 44 6.82 -0.03 13.25
C GLY A 44 7.20 -0.56 14.64
N PHE A 45 6.76 0.08 15.72
CA PHE A 45 6.96 -0.42 17.09
C PHE A 45 5.92 -1.46 17.52
N LYS A 46 4.85 -1.67 16.75
CA LYS A 46 3.88 -2.73 17.02
C LYS A 46 4.58 -4.09 16.95
N ARG A 47 4.71 -4.76 18.10
CA ARG A 47 5.22 -6.14 18.20
C ARG A 47 4.06 -7.06 18.56
N GLY A 48 3.72 -7.98 17.66
CA GLY A 48 2.66 -8.97 17.88
C GLY A 48 1.23 -8.43 17.67
N GLN A 49 0.26 -9.27 17.98
CA GLN A 49 -1.17 -8.99 17.85
C GLN A 49 -1.72 -8.53 19.22
N ASP A 50 -1.50 -7.26 19.55
CA ASP A 50 -2.19 -6.60 20.66
C ASP A 50 -3.34 -5.76 20.09
N GLU A 51 -4.56 -6.30 20.17
CA GLU A 51 -5.76 -5.65 19.63
C GLU A 51 -6.01 -4.27 20.25
N SER A 52 -5.66 -4.08 21.53
CA SER A 52 -5.83 -2.80 22.23
C SER A 52 -4.89 -1.72 21.69
N LEU A 53 -3.65 -2.12 21.39
CA LEU A 53 -2.65 -1.27 20.76
C LEU A 53 -3.04 -0.94 19.32
N SER A 54 -3.48 -1.95 18.56
CA SER A 54 -3.95 -1.77 17.18
C SER A 54 -5.15 -0.83 17.11
N LYS A 55 -6.10 -0.93 18.04
CA LYS A 55 -7.23 0.01 18.12
C LYS A 55 -6.79 1.44 18.42
N ALA A 56 -5.88 1.63 19.38
CA ALA A 56 -5.35 2.97 19.68
C ALA A 56 -4.57 3.57 18.50
N LEU A 57 -3.84 2.74 17.75
CA LEU A 57 -3.20 3.13 16.50
C LEU A 57 -4.24 3.55 15.46
N VAL A 58 -5.32 2.78 15.28
CA VAL A 58 -6.40 3.15 14.35
C VAL A 58 -7.04 4.48 14.73
N ASP A 59 -7.31 4.72 16.01
CA ASP A 59 -7.88 6.00 16.49
C ASP A 59 -6.94 7.17 16.23
N LEU A 60 -5.63 6.99 16.43
CA LEU A 60 -4.61 7.97 16.10
C LEU A 60 -4.61 8.32 14.59
N TRP A 61 -4.65 7.30 13.73
CA TRP A 61 -4.73 7.50 12.27
C TRP A 61 -6.04 8.13 11.83
N LYS A 62 -7.15 7.78 12.48
CA LYS A 62 -8.46 8.40 12.26
C LYS A 62 -8.42 9.90 12.52
N GLU A 63 -7.82 10.32 13.62
CA GLU A 63 -7.67 11.73 13.96
C GLU A 63 -6.80 12.46 12.94
N PHE A 64 -5.66 11.88 12.56
CA PHE A 64 -4.79 12.47 11.53
C PHE A 64 -5.50 12.63 10.18
N ILE A 65 -6.10 11.55 9.65
CA ILE A 65 -6.81 11.56 8.36
C ILE A 65 -8.00 12.51 8.39
N GLY A 66 -8.72 12.61 9.52
CA GLY A 66 -9.84 13.52 9.71
C GLY A 66 -9.47 15.00 9.58
N LYS A 67 -8.20 15.35 9.81
CA LYS A 67 -7.68 16.72 9.73
C LYS A 67 -7.11 17.08 8.35
N LEU A 68 -6.95 16.12 7.44
CA LEU A 68 -6.43 16.35 6.09
C LEU A 68 -7.52 16.89 5.16
N GLY A 69 -7.22 17.96 4.41
CA GLY A 69 -8.00 18.36 3.25
C GLY A 69 -8.01 17.31 2.14
N ASN A 70 -8.98 17.41 1.23
CA ASN A 70 -9.19 16.41 0.16
C ASN A 70 -7.97 16.28 -0.76
N ASP A 71 -7.30 17.39 -1.09
CA ASP A 71 -6.13 17.39 -1.97
C ASP A 71 -4.98 16.59 -1.35
N LEU A 72 -4.75 16.77 -0.04
CA LEU A 72 -3.74 16.02 0.69
C LEU A 72 -4.13 14.56 0.88
N LYS A 73 -5.41 14.25 1.10
CA LYS A 73 -5.89 12.86 1.13
C LYS A 73 -5.62 12.14 -0.20
N SER A 74 -5.90 12.79 -1.33
CA SER A 74 -5.61 12.26 -2.66
C SER A 74 -4.10 12.06 -2.86
N SER A 75 -3.29 13.07 -2.53
CA SER A 75 -1.83 13.03 -2.67
C SER A 75 -1.18 11.93 -1.81
N LEU A 76 -1.66 11.75 -0.58
CA LEU A 76 -1.09 10.80 0.39
C LEU A 76 -1.77 9.42 0.37
N LEU A 77 -2.74 9.20 -0.51
CA LEU A 77 -3.60 8.00 -0.53
C LEU A 77 -2.79 6.70 -0.44
N ILE A 78 -1.80 6.52 -1.32
CA ILE A 78 -0.99 5.30 -1.36
C ILE A 78 -0.14 5.16 -0.11
N ASN A 79 0.54 6.23 0.30
CA ASN A 79 1.41 6.23 1.47
C ASN A 79 0.64 5.86 2.74
N ILE A 80 -0.55 6.43 2.93
CA ILE A 80 -1.39 6.15 4.09
C ILE A 80 -1.93 4.72 4.02
N CYS A 81 -2.50 4.30 2.87
CA CYS A 81 -3.05 2.95 2.71
C CYS A 81 -1.99 1.88 3.00
N VAL A 82 -0.79 2.03 2.45
CA VAL A 82 0.33 1.10 2.65
C VAL A 82 0.80 1.12 4.11
N ALA A 83 0.92 2.31 4.74
CA ALA A 83 1.34 2.42 6.12
C ALA A 83 0.43 1.60 7.05
N ILE A 84 -0.88 1.81 6.97
CA ILE A 84 -1.85 1.17 7.87
C ILE A 84 -2.27 -0.25 7.43
N HIS A 85 -1.67 -0.80 6.37
CA HIS A 85 -1.99 -2.13 5.85
C HIS A 85 -1.86 -3.24 6.90
N ASP A 86 -0.88 -3.16 7.81
CA ASP A 86 -0.64 -4.21 8.82
C ASP A 86 -1.67 -4.16 9.97
N LEU A 87 -2.54 -3.15 9.99
CA LEU A 87 -3.66 -3.07 10.94
C LEU A 87 -4.89 -3.81 10.43
N ILE A 88 -4.93 -4.21 9.15
CA ILE A 88 -6.09 -4.88 8.55
C ILE A 88 -6.40 -6.19 9.26
N ASP A 89 -5.37 -6.94 9.66
CA ASP A 89 -5.57 -8.26 10.28
C ASP A 89 -6.13 -8.15 11.71
N ASP A 90 -5.85 -7.06 12.41
CA ASP A 90 -6.30 -6.87 13.80
C ASP A 90 -7.62 -6.08 13.88
N CYS A 91 -7.80 -5.07 13.03
CA CYS A 91 -8.95 -4.15 13.07
C CYS A 91 -9.53 -3.89 11.66
N PRO A 92 -10.01 -4.93 10.94
CA PRO A 92 -10.37 -4.81 9.53
C PRO A 92 -11.47 -3.78 9.26
N ARG A 93 -12.50 -3.72 10.12
CA ARG A 93 -13.65 -2.81 9.92
C ARG A 93 -13.26 -1.35 10.11
N GLU A 94 -12.44 -1.08 11.12
CA GLU A 94 -11.99 0.26 11.44
C GLU A 94 -11.00 0.78 10.39
N VAL A 95 -10.08 -0.08 9.92
CA VAL A 95 -9.17 0.27 8.81
C VAL A 95 -9.93 0.49 7.51
N ALA A 96 -10.97 -0.31 7.23
CA ALA A 96 -11.84 -0.05 6.08
C ALA A 96 -12.56 1.31 6.19
N GLY A 97 -12.92 1.73 7.40
CA GLY A 97 -13.42 3.08 7.65
C GLY A 97 -12.41 4.17 7.27
N LEU A 98 -11.13 3.98 7.60
CA LEU A 98 -10.05 4.90 7.23
C LEU A 98 -9.87 4.96 5.71
N TYR A 99 -9.81 3.81 5.03
CA TYR A 99 -9.71 3.76 3.57
C TYR A 99 -10.91 4.43 2.88
N SER A 100 -12.12 4.19 3.40
CA SER A 100 -13.34 4.85 2.90
C SER A 100 -13.25 6.37 3.02
N SER A 101 -12.66 6.88 4.12
CA SER A 101 -12.44 8.32 4.31
C SER A 101 -11.36 8.91 3.40
N LEU A 102 -10.43 8.11 2.89
CA LEU A 102 -9.42 8.55 1.93
C LEU A 102 -9.95 8.53 0.50
N LEU A 103 -10.83 7.58 0.19
CA LEU A 103 -11.47 7.41 -1.11
C LEU A 103 -12.76 8.24 -1.26
N SER A 104 -13.13 9.04 -0.26
CA SER A 104 -14.34 9.84 -0.30
C SER A 104 -14.20 11.01 -1.27
N GLY A 105 -15.13 11.12 -2.22
CA GLY A 105 -15.16 12.22 -3.18
C GLY A 105 -15.52 11.75 -4.58
N LYS A 106 -15.63 12.68 -5.53
CA LYS A 106 -15.70 12.34 -6.95
C LYS A 106 -14.27 12.09 -7.44
N PRO A 107 -13.96 10.89 -7.96
CA PRO A 107 -12.60 10.59 -8.38
C PRO A 107 -12.19 11.45 -9.58
N THR A 108 -11.05 12.11 -9.46
CA THR A 108 -10.40 12.82 -10.55
C THR A 108 -9.68 11.85 -11.49
N LYS A 109 -9.24 12.31 -12.66
CA LYS A 109 -8.41 11.48 -13.56
C LYS A 109 -7.09 11.05 -12.90
N GLU A 110 -6.51 11.88 -12.06
CA GLU A 110 -5.29 11.53 -11.32
C GLU A 110 -5.55 10.48 -10.24
N ASP A 111 -6.72 10.52 -9.60
CA ASP A 111 -7.08 9.48 -8.62
C ASP A 111 -7.17 8.10 -9.25
N GLN A 112 -7.63 8.02 -10.51
CA GLN A 112 -7.73 6.74 -11.22
C GLN A 112 -6.37 6.07 -11.40
N SER A 113 -5.30 6.82 -11.66
CA SER A 113 -3.96 6.23 -11.78
C SER A 113 -3.45 5.72 -10.42
N ARG A 114 -3.75 6.44 -9.34
CA ARG A 114 -3.44 6.01 -7.96
C ARG A 114 -4.25 4.78 -7.56
N PHE A 115 -5.52 4.68 -7.94
CA PHE A 115 -6.36 3.53 -7.62
C PHE A 115 -5.83 2.20 -8.16
N LYS A 116 -5.11 2.21 -9.29
CA LYS A 116 -4.44 1.02 -9.84
C LYS A 116 -3.44 0.42 -8.84
N CYS A 117 -2.78 1.26 -8.05
CA CYS A 117 -1.81 0.85 -7.04
C CYS A 117 -2.44 0.21 -5.81
N LEU A 118 -3.77 0.27 -5.65
CA LEU A 118 -4.50 -0.26 -4.49
C LEU A 118 -4.96 -1.72 -4.70
N PHE A 119 -4.28 -2.47 -5.57
CA PHE A 119 -4.57 -3.88 -5.85
C PHE A 119 -4.45 -4.78 -4.60
N PHE A 120 -3.68 -4.35 -3.61
CA PHE A 120 -3.42 -5.07 -2.35
C PHE A 120 -4.58 -4.98 -1.33
N ILE A 121 -5.62 -4.17 -1.58
CA ILE A 121 -6.77 -4.09 -0.69
C ILE A 121 -7.54 -5.42 -0.73
N PRO A 122 -7.69 -6.11 0.41
CA PRO A 122 -8.20 -7.47 0.43
C PRO A 122 -9.72 -7.53 0.34
N ASP A 123 -10.24 -8.68 -0.09
CA ASP A 123 -11.65 -9.04 0.05
C ASP A 123 -11.88 -9.66 1.44
N LYS A 124 -12.11 -8.81 2.43
CA LYS A 124 -12.31 -9.19 3.84
C LYS A 124 -13.51 -8.45 4.43
N PRO A 125 -14.11 -8.97 5.53
CA PRO A 125 -15.21 -8.30 6.22
C PRO A 125 -14.92 -6.82 6.52
N GLY A 126 -15.76 -5.92 6.02
CA GLY A 126 -15.61 -4.47 6.14
C GLY A 126 -15.05 -3.78 4.88
N PHE A 127 -14.32 -4.49 4.02
CA PHE A 127 -13.74 -3.94 2.79
C PHE A 127 -14.60 -4.10 1.55
N GLU A 128 -15.75 -4.78 1.61
CA GLU A 128 -16.54 -5.21 0.45
C GLU A 128 -16.89 -4.06 -0.49
N LYS A 129 -17.26 -2.90 0.09
CA LYS A 129 -17.59 -1.70 -0.69
C LYS A 129 -16.36 -1.13 -1.41
N ILE A 130 -15.22 -1.07 -0.72
CA ILE A 130 -13.96 -0.55 -1.26
C ILE A 130 -13.42 -1.50 -2.32
N TYR A 131 -13.46 -2.80 -2.02
CA TYR A 131 -13.08 -3.86 -2.93
C TYR A 131 -13.87 -3.76 -4.23
N LYS A 132 -15.20 -3.66 -4.13
CA LYS A 132 -16.09 -3.44 -5.28
C LYS A 132 -15.77 -2.15 -6.03
N PHE A 133 -15.61 -1.02 -5.33
CA PHE A 133 -15.27 0.27 -5.91
C PHE A 133 -13.97 0.25 -6.73
N LEU A 134 -12.94 -0.46 -6.25
CA LEU A 134 -11.64 -0.53 -6.90
C LEU A 134 -11.59 -1.52 -8.08
N THR A 135 -12.52 -2.46 -8.16
CA THR A 135 -12.54 -3.53 -9.19
C THR A 135 -12.37 -3.04 -10.63
N PRO A 136 -12.95 -1.90 -11.06
CA PRO A 136 -12.74 -1.38 -12.42
C PRO A 136 -11.33 -0.85 -12.68
N PHE A 137 -10.54 -0.58 -11.63
CA PHE A 137 -9.22 0.03 -11.72
C PHE A 137 -8.08 -0.95 -11.49
N VAL A 138 -8.31 -2.05 -10.76
CA VAL A 138 -7.26 -3.00 -10.36
C VAL A 138 -7.48 -4.39 -10.96
N HIS A 139 -6.39 -5.08 -11.24
CA HIS A 139 -6.41 -6.48 -11.70
C HIS A 139 -5.94 -7.40 -10.57
N ARG A 140 -6.89 -8.05 -9.91
CA ARG A 140 -6.64 -8.90 -8.72
C ARG A 140 -6.47 -10.37 -9.07
N GLY A 141 -5.98 -11.14 -8.10
CA GLY A 141 -5.72 -12.58 -8.25
C GLY A 141 -4.43 -12.87 -8.99
N TYR A 142 -3.84 -14.04 -8.70
CA TYR A 142 -2.54 -14.42 -9.26
C TYR A 142 -2.64 -15.22 -10.55
N ASN A 143 -3.69 -16.02 -10.74
CA ASN A 143 -3.88 -16.80 -11.96
C ASN A 143 -4.54 -15.94 -13.04
N LYS A 144 -3.98 -15.95 -14.26
CA LYS A 144 -4.44 -15.18 -15.42
C LYS A 144 -4.72 -16.13 -16.57
N GLU A 145 -5.71 -15.78 -17.39
CA GLU A 145 -6.10 -16.61 -18.53
C GLU A 145 -5.30 -16.25 -19.78
N SER A 146 -4.67 -15.08 -19.81
CA SER A 146 -3.88 -14.61 -20.95
C SER A 146 -2.70 -13.74 -20.56
N ILE A 147 -1.72 -13.62 -21.47
CA ILE A 147 -0.58 -12.69 -21.34
C ILE A 147 -1.06 -11.24 -21.18
N ARG A 148 -2.14 -10.84 -21.86
CA ARG A 148 -2.68 -9.49 -21.75
C ARG A 148 -3.20 -9.19 -20.35
N GLU A 149 -3.87 -10.17 -19.71
CA GLU A 149 -4.33 -10.01 -18.34
C GLU A 149 -3.18 -9.98 -17.34
N LEU A 150 -2.13 -10.78 -17.57
CA LEU A 150 -0.90 -10.74 -16.81
C LEU A 150 -0.23 -9.36 -16.92
N GLU A 151 -0.15 -8.81 -18.13
CA GLU A 151 0.39 -7.47 -18.37
C GLU A 151 -0.36 -6.40 -17.59
N LEU A 152 -1.70 -6.44 -17.64
CA LEU A 152 -2.54 -5.48 -16.94
C LEU A 152 -2.39 -5.59 -15.42
N ALA A 153 -2.22 -6.79 -14.88
CA ALA A 153 -1.94 -7.01 -13.46
C ALA A 153 -0.57 -6.49 -13.03
N ILE A 154 0.48 -6.78 -13.82
CA ILE A 154 1.82 -6.24 -13.58
C ILE A 154 1.81 -4.71 -13.64
N ASN A 155 1.11 -4.12 -14.61
CA ASN A 155 0.97 -2.66 -14.76
C ASN A 155 0.22 -1.99 -13.60
N CYS A 156 -0.54 -2.73 -12.79
CA CYS A 156 -1.11 -2.22 -11.54
C CYS A 156 -0.07 -2.17 -10.41
N ALA A 157 0.89 -3.10 -10.40
CA ALA A 157 1.91 -3.21 -9.37
C ALA A 157 3.16 -2.36 -9.64
N LEU A 158 3.57 -2.20 -10.91
CA LEU A 158 4.77 -1.46 -11.30
C LEU A 158 4.80 0.00 -10.78
N PRO A 159 3.72 0.79 -10.80
CA PRO A 159 3.80 2.16 -10.29
C PRO A 159 4.13 2.22 -8.80
N LEU A 160 3.81 1.17 -8.03
CA LEU A 160 4.09 1.10 -6.60
C LEU A 160 5.60 0.91 -6.31
N THR A 161 6.39 0.43 -7.28
CA THR A 161 7.86 0.34 -7.15
C THR A 161 8.56 1.70 -7.25
N LYS A 162 7.86 2.75 -7.68
CA LYS A 162 8.43 4.10 -7.82
C LYS A 162 8.33 4.94 -6.54
N PHE A 163 7.66 4.44 -5.51
CA PHE A 163 7.49 5.13 -4.24
C PHE A 163 8.69 4.89 -3.35
N GLU A 164 9.29 5.94 -2.77
CA GLU A 164 10.44 5.82 -1.86
C GLU A 164 10.18 4.94 -0.60
N ASN A 165 8.92 4.59 -0.34
CA ASN A 165 8.52 3.77 0.79
C ASN A 165 8.85 2.28 0.57
N ARG A 166 9.75 1.73 1.41
CA ARG A 166 10.13 0.31 1.40
C ARG A 166 8.94 -0.65 1.42
N LYS A 167 7.87 -0.34 2.14
CA LYS A 167 6.69 -1.21 2.22
C LYS A 167 5.93 -1.24 0.90
N CYS A 168 5.91 -0.14 0.15
CA CYS A 168 5.40 -0.12 -1.22
C CYS A 168 6.19 -1.09 -2.10
N HIS A 169 7.53 -1.05 -2.03
CA HIS A 169 8.39 -1.98 -2.76
C HIS A 169 8.10 -3.44 -2.41
N ILE A 170 8.01 -3.77 -1.12
CA ILE A 170 7.73 -5.14 -0.66
C ILE A 170 6.39 -5.63 -1.22
N ILE A 171 5.32 -4.84 -1.11
CA ILE A 171 4.00 -5.20 -1.63
C ILE A 171 4.05 -5.38 -3.15
N ALA A 172 4.69 -4.46 -3.87
CA ALA A 172 4.78 -4.50 -5.33
C ALA A 172 5.58 -5.72 -5.82
N VAL A 173 6.80 -5.91 -5.32
CA VAL A 173 7.70 -7.00 -5.73
C VAL A 173 7.11 -8.35 -5.36
N SER A 174 6.57 -8.50 -4.15
CA SER A 174 5.93 -9.76 -3.74
C SER A 174 4.76 -10.11 -4.66
N HIS A 175 3.95 -9.11 -5.05
CA HIS A 175 2.83 -9.33 -5.96
C HIS A 175 3.29 -9.68 -7.38
N ILE A 176 4.28 -8.96 -7.93
CA ILE A 176 4.86 -9.25 -9.25
C ILE A 176 5.46 -10.65 -9.26
N ARG A 177 6.21 -11.03 -8.22
CA ARG A 177 6.79 -12.37 -8.09
C ARG A 177 5.72 -13.46 -8.14
N GLU A 178 4.67 -13.34 -7.35
CA GLU A 178 3.59 -14.33 -7.34
C GLU A 178 2.80 -14.37 -8.66
N LEU A 179 2.62 -13.22 -9.34
CA LEU A 179 2.03 -13.17 -10.68
C LEU A 179 2.90 -13.92 -11.70
N LEU A 180 4.21 -13.66 -11.73
CA LEU A 180 5.13 -14.33 -12.65
C LEU A 180 5.20 -15.84 -12.37
N ARG A 181 5.29 -16.23 -11.09
CA ARG A 181 5.34 -17.64 -10.68
C ARG A 181 4.07 -18.40 -11.05
N SER A 182 2.91 -17.82 -10.77
CA SER A 182 1.61 -18.47 -11.03
C SER A 182 1.30 -18.59 -12.52
N ASN A 183 1.88 -17.72 -13.36
CA ASN A 183 1.64 -17.67 -14.81
C ASN A 183 2.85 -18.07 -15.65
N GLN A 184 3.81 -18.80 -15.06
CA GLN A 184 5.01 -19.24 -15.76
C GLN A 184 4.68 -19.97 -17.07
N HIS A 185 3.63 -20.79 -17.08
CA HIS A 185 3.17 -21.50 -18.27
C HIS A 185 2.79 -20.56 -19.43
N LEU A 186 2.14 -19.44 -19.15
CA LEU A 186 1.80 -18.44 -20.18
C LEU A 186 3.07 -17.81 -20.75
N LEU A 187 4.00 -17.43 -19.88
CA LEU A 187 5.27 -16.80 -20.27
C LEU A 187 6.11 -17.75 -21.13
N THR A 188 6.26 -19.01 -20.71
CA THR A 188 7.00 -20.03 -21.47
C THR A 188 6.35 -20.29 -22.82
N ASN A 189 5.02 -20.44 -22.88
CA ASN A 189 4.32 -20.65 -24.14
C ASN A 189 4.49 -19.46 -25.09
N GLN A 190 4.43 -18.23 -24.59
CA GLN A 190 4.65 -17.04 -25.42
C GLN A 190 6.09 -16.99 -25.97
N MET A 191 7.10 -17.29 -25.14
CA MET A 191 8.50 -17.31 -25.57
C MET A 191 8.77 -18.39 -26.62
N LEU A 192 8.09 -19.54 -26.54
CA LEU A 192 8.23 -20.62 -27.51
C LEU A 192 7.58 -20.30 -28.87
N ILE A 193 6.51 -19.50 -28.88
CA ILE A 193 5.81 -19.12 -30.12
C ILE A 193 6.52 -17.93 -30.79
N ASN A 194 7.09 -17.01 -30.01
CA ASN A 194 7.69 -15.78 -30.49
C ASN A 194 9.22 -15.76 -30.33
N LEU A 195 9.91 -16.86 -30.71
CA LEU A 195 11.36 -17.03 -30.57
C LEU A 195 12.20 -15.95 -31.28
N GLU A 196 11.64 -15.31 -32.31
CA GLU A 196 12.33 -14.29 -33.13
C GLU A 196 11.99 -12.84 -32.75
N GLU A 197 11.01 -12.62 -31.86
CA GLU A 197 10.66 -11.27 -31.42
C GLU A 197 11.52 -10.84 -30.21
N PRO A 198 11.92 -9.55 -30.14
CA PRO A 198 12.57 -9.02 -28.95
C PRO A 198 11.67 -9.25 -27.71
N LEU A 199 12.31 -9.52 -26.57
CA LEU A 199 11.68 -9.67 -25.25
C LEU A 199 10.46 -8.76 -25.13
N ASN A 200 9.28 -9.36 -24.91
CA ASN A 200 8.00 -8.66 -24.75
C ASN A 200 8.20 -7.40 -23.89
N GLU A 201 7.74 -6.24 -24.37
CA GLU A 201 7.90 -4.93 -23.71
C GLU A 201 7.52 -4.97 -22.22
N MET A 202 6.52 -5.79 -21.87
CA MET A 202 6.16 -6.08 -20.48
C MET A 202 7.34 -6.60 -19.65
N ILE A 203 8.04 -7.61 -20.15
CA ILE A 203 9.15 -8.28 -19.45
C ILE A 203 10.30 -7.29 -19.29
N SER A 204 10.67 -6.57 -20.36
CA SER A 204 11.71 -5.55 -20.32
C SER A 204 11.42 -4.44 -19.30
N ARG A 205 10.20 -3.86 -19.32
CA ARG A 205 9.79 -2.85 -18.32
C ARG A 205 9.78 -3.37 -16.89
N THR A 206 9.41 -4.65 -16.70
CA THR A 206 9.42 -5.28 -15.38
C THR A 206 10.84 -5.45 -14.88
N ILE A 207 11.74 -5.97 -15.72
CA ILE A 207 13.17 -6.11 -15.38
C ILE A 207 13.80 -4.75 -15.07
N GLU A 208 13.59 -3.74 -15.91
CA GLU A 208 14.08 -2.37 -15.67
C GLU A 208 13.61 -1.81 -14.33
N SER A 209 12.33 -2.00 -14.01
CA SER A 209 11.75 -1.54 -12.74
C SER A 209 12.37 -2.27 -11.54
N LEU A 210 12.62 -3.58 -11.64
CA LEU A 210 13.26 -4.38 -10.59
C LEU A 210 14.75 -4.06 -10.44
N LEU A 211 15.48 -3.85 -11.54
CA LEU A 211 16.88 -3.42 -11.53
C LEU A 211 17.04 -2.03 -10.89
N GLY A 212 16.09 -1.12 -11.16
CA GLY A 212 16.02 0.17 -10.48
C GLY A 212 15.94 0.02 -8.96
N LEU A 213 15.15 -0.94 -8.47
CA LEU A 213 15.06 -1.24 -7.03
C LEU A 213 16.35 -1.84 -6.46
N LEU A 214 17.05 -2.71 -7.19
CA LEU A 214 18.32 -3.30 -6.74
C LEU A 214 19.45 -2.28 -6.55
N SER A 215 19.40 -1.17 -7.30
CA SER A 215 20.35 -0.06 -7.11
C SER A 215 20.18 0.64 -5.75
N THR A 216 19.02 0.46 -5.10
CA THR A 216 18.76 0.89 -3.73
C THR A 216 19.07 -0.27 -2.77
N LYS A 217 20.08 -0.10 -1.90
CA LYS A 217 20.65 -1.17 -1.03
C LYS A 217 19.65 -1.91 -0.11
N GLU A 218 18.40 -1.46 -0.02
CA GLU A 218 17.42 -1.90 0.99
C GLU A 218 16.40 -2.95 0.51
N CYS A 219 16.34 -3.26 -0.79
CA CYS A 219 15.43 -4.28 -1.35
C CYS A 219 16.12 -5.51 -1.95
N GLY A 220 17.45 -5.60 -1.82
CA GLY A 220 18.28 -6.62 -2.47
C GLY A 220 17.83 -8.06 -2.25
N SER A 221 17.41 -8.42 -1.04
CA SER A 221 16.99 -9.79 -0.71
C SER A 221 15.62 -10.18 -1.26
N VAL A 222 14.72 -9.21 -1.48
CA VAL A 222 13.35 -9.50 -1.97
C VAL A 222 13.32 -9.58 -3.49
N VAL A 223 14.23 -8.87 -4.16
CA VAL A 223 14.35 -8.87 -5.63
C VAL A 223 15.31 -9.97 -6.13
N ALA A 224 16.23 -10.46 -5.28
CA ALA A 224 17.17 -11.53 -5.64
C ALA A 224 16.56 -12.96 -5.60
N GLU A 225 15.37 -13.12 -5.02
CA GLU A 225 14.58 -14.37 -5.00
C GLU A 225 13.49 -14.39 -6.08
#